data_AF-A0AAE4NUU9-F1
#
_entry.id   AF-A0AAE4NUU9-F1
#
_cell.length_a   1.000
_cell.length_b   1.000
_cell.length_c   1.000
_cell.angle_alpha   90.00
_cell.angle_beta   90.00
_cell.angle_gamma   90.00
#
_symmetry.space_group_name_H-M   'P 1'
#
loop_
_entity.id
_entity.type
_entity.pdbx_description
1 polymer ?
#
loop_
_entity_poly.entity_id
_entity_poly.type
_entity_poly.pdbx_seq_one_letter_code
_entity_poly.pdbx_strand_id
1 'polypeptide(L)' 'MDNAEKLIKEALFEARPYVEYYDRLEGLVRSLWRKSGNMQDFLRLLNEELKRAEEPFKTDIRIFLQKFEAL' A
#
# COMPACT_ATOMS: atom_id res chain seq x y z
N MET A 1 -0.09 15.46 11.93
CA MET A 1 -0.07 14.21 11.16
C MET A 1 0.20 14.60 9.73
N ASP A 2 1.19 13.99 9.10
CA ASP A 2 1.51 14.25 7.69
C ASP A 2 0.31 13.86 6.81
N ASN A 3 -0.02 14.69 5.82
CA ASN A 3 -1.18 14.46 4.94
C ASN A 3 -1.06 13.11 4.21
N ALA A 4 0.17 12.71 3.89
CA ALA A 4 0.48 11.43 3.25
C ALA A 4 0.12 10.22 4.12
N GLU A 5 0.40 10.27 5.43
CA GLU A 5 0.09 9.16 6.34
C GLU A 5 -1.43 8.97 6.49
N LYS A 6 -2.19 10.07 6.39
CA LYS A 6 -3.66 10.02 6.38
C LYS A 6 -4.17 9.32 5.13
N LEU A 7 -3.70 9.70 3.94
CA LEU A 7 -4.07 9.07 2.67
C LEU A 7 -3.77 7.57 2.67
N ILE A 8 -2.62 7.16 3.19
CA ILE A 8 -2.25 5.74 3.31
C ILE A 8 -3.23 4.97 4.20
N LYS A 9 -3.63 5.56 5.34
CA LYS A 9 -4.60 4.93 6.26
C LYS A 9 -5.99 4.83 5.61
N GLU A 10 -6.43 5.86 4.88
CA GLU A 10 -7.70 5.87 4.17
C GLU A 10 -7.71 4.82 3.05
N ALA A 11 -6.65 4.74 2.25
CA ALA A 11 -6.52 3.72 1.20
C ALA A 11 -6.51 2.28 1.77
N LEU A 12 -5.82 2.05 2.89
CA LEU A 12 -5.86 0.74 3.58
C LEU A 12 -7.29 0.43 4.05
N PHE A 13 -7.98 1.39 4.65
CA PHE A 13 -9.36 1.23 5.10
C PHE A 13 -10.31 0.87 3.94
N GLU A 14 -10.19 1.57 2.80
CA GLU A 14 -10.99 1.30 1.61
C GLU A 14 -10.64 -0.01 0.91
N ALA A 15 -9.39 -0.46 0.99
CA ALA A 15 -8.94 -1.72 0.41
C ALA A 15 -9.40 -2.92 1.25
N ARG A 16 -9.58 -2.76 2.57
CA ARG A 16 -9.90 -3.83 3.52
C ARG A 16 -10.99 -4.82 3.08
N PRO A 17 -12.15 -4.42 2.55
CA PRO A 17 -13.20 -5.37 2.14
C PRO A 17 -12.86 -6.20 0.88
N TYR A 18 -11.78 -5.87 0.17
CA TYR A 18 -11.41 -6.48 -1.12
C TYR A 18 -10.14 -7.33 -1.06
N VAL A 19 -9.37 -7.24 0.03
CA VAL A 19 -8.06 -7.89 0.14
C VAL A 19 -8.14 -9.15 1.00
N GLU A 20 -7.38 -10.17 0.62
CA GLU A 20 -7.35 -11.45 1.33
C GLU A 20 -6.38 -11.44 2.51
N TYR A 21 -5.21 -10.81 2.36
CA TYR A 21 -4.14 -10.79 3.36
C TYR A 21 -3.96 -9.37 3.94
N TYR A 22 -5.03 -8.79 4.48
CA TYR A 22 -5.04 -7.42 4.99
C TYR A 22 -3.88 -7.11 5.97
N ASP A 23 -3.67 -7.94 6.98
CA ASP A 23 -2.62 -7.68 7.99
C ASP A 23 -1.22 -7.69 7.37
N ARG A 24 -0.99 -8.56 6.38
CA ARG A 24 0.26 -8.62 5.62
C ARG A 24 0.43 -7.37 4.75
N LEU A 25 -0.63 -6.94 4.08
CA LEU A 25 -0.64 -5.73 3.26
C LEU A 25 -0.40 -4.48 4.10
N GLU A 26 -1.11 -4.32 5.23
CA GLU A 26 -0.91 -3.20 6.15
C GLU A 26 0.52 -3.18 6.68
N GLY A 27 1.05 -4.33 7.08
CA GLY A 27 2.44 -4.47 7.53
C GLY A 27 3.44 -4.04 6.46
N LEU A 28 3.23 -4.47 5.21
CA LEU A 28 4.04 -4.07 4.06
C LEU A 28 3.99 -2.56 3.85
N VAL A 29 2.79 -2.00 3.66
CA VAL A 29 2.57 -0.58 3.37
C VAL A 29 3.18 0.31 4.45
N ARG A 30 2.95 0.00 5.73
CA ARG A 30 3.54 0.77 6.85
C ARG A 30 5.06 0.66 6.91
N SER A 31 5.61 -0.53 6.62
CA SER A 31 7.05 -0.75 6.56
C SER A 31 7.69 0.05 5.43
N LEU A 32 7.08 0.05 4.24
CA LEU A 32 7.53 0.84 3.10
C LEU A 32 7.43 2.34 3.39
N TRP A 33 6.32 2.81 3.97
CA TRP A 33 6.15 4.22 4.33
C TRP A 33 7.21 4.70 5.32
N ARG A 34 7.55 3.92 6.35
CA ARG A 34 8.62 4.27 7.29
C ARG A 34 10.01 4.28 6.65
N LYS A 35 10.23 3.45 5.61
CA LYS A 35 11.49 3.40 4.87
C LYS A 35 11.61 4.52 3.85
N SER A 36 10.48 4.96 3.29
CA SER A 36 10.41 6.08 2.36
C SER A 36 10.39 7.40 3.11
N GLY A 37 11.26 8.34 2.78
CA GLY A 37 11.23 9.69 3.37
C GLY A 37 10.15 10.59 2.78
N ASN A 38 9.49 10.18 1.69
CA ASN A 38 8.51 10.96 0.94
C ASN A 38 7.62 10.04 0.08
N MET A 39 6.59 10.62 -0.55
CA MET A 39 5.62 9.91 -1.38
C MET A 39 6.22 9.26 -2.63
N GLN A 40 7.18 9.92 -3.28
CA GLN A 40 7.80 9.40 -4.50
C GLN A 40 8.58 8.12 -4.23
N ASP A 41 9.34 8.10 -3.13
CA ASP A 41 10.07 6.90 -2.68
C ASP A 41 9.11 5.79 -2.24
N PHE A 42 8.00 6.13 -1.59
CA PHE A 42 6.98 5.17 -1.19
C PHE A 42 6.40 4.43 -2.41
N LEU A 43 5.94 5.17 -3.41
CA LEU A 43 5.37 4.60 -4.63
C LEU A 43 6.40 3.80 -5.42
N ARG A 44 7.67 4.24 -5.45
CA ARG A 44 8.75 3.47 -6.08
C ARG A 44 8.93 2.11 -5.39
N LEU A 45 9.07 2.10 -4.06
CA LEU A 45 9.24 0.86 -3.28
C LEU A 45 8.01 -0.07 -3.41
N LEU A 46 6.81 0.49 -3.40
CA LEU A 46 5.57 -0.28 -3.57
C LEU A 46 5.51 -0.95 -4.96
N ASN A 47 5.91 -0.23 -6.01
CA ASN A 47 6.02 -0.80 -7.36
C ASN A 47 7.11 -1.89 -7.47
N GLU A 48 8.21 -1.77 -6.74
CA GLU A 48 9.23 -2.82 -6.66
C GLU A 48 8.67 -4.09 -5.99
N GLU A 49 7.92 -3.94 -4.89
CA GLU A 49 7.26 -5.06 -4.22
C GLU A 49 6.17 -5.69 -5.10
N LEU A 50 5.43 -4.91 -5.87
CA LEU A 50 4.42 -5.41 -6.82
C LEU A 50 5.03 -6.26 -7.95
N LYS A 51 6.29 -6.01 -8.33
CA LYS A 51 7.03 -6.83 -9.30
C LYS A 51 7.54 -8.14 -8.70
N ARG A 52 7.78 -8.18 -7.38
CA ARG A 52 8.32 -9.33 -6.65
C ARG A 52 7.24 -10.23 -6.04
N ALA A 53 6.11 -9.65 -5.68
CA ALA A 53 5.00 -10.36 -5.07
C ALA A 53 4.41 -11.38 -6.05
N GLU A 54 4.07 -12.55 -5.52
CA GLU A 54 3.34 -13.58 -6.23
C GLU A 54 1.83 -13.44 -5.97
N GLU A 55 1.02 -13.98 -6.87
CA GLU A 55 -0.42 -14.12 -6.63
C GLU A 55 -0.68 -15.13 -5.50
N PRO A 56 -1.72 -14.94 -4.68
CA PRO A 56 -2.76 -13.89 -4.75
C PRO A 56 -2.36 -12.54 -4.14
N PHE A 57 -1.27 -12.48 -3.37
CA PHE A 57 -0.92 -11.27 -2.62
C PHE A 57 -0.59 -10.06 -3.51
N LYS A 58 -0.05 -10.28 -4.71
CA LYS A 58 0.14 -9.23 -5.70
C LYS A 58 -1.17 -8.50 -6.03
N THR A 59 -2.29 -9.21 -6.08
CA THR A 59 -3.61 -8.61 -6.27
C THR A 59 -4.00 -7.69 -5.11
N ASP A 60 -3.70 -8.06 -3.86
CA ASP A 60 -3.96 -7.19 -2.69
C ASP A 60 -3.18 -5.86 -2.78
N ILE A 61 -1.91 -5.91 -3.19
CA ILE A 61 -1.08 -4.72 -3.38
C ILE A 61 -1.67 -3.83 -4.50
N ARG A 62 -2.15 -4.43 -5.59
CA ARG A 62 -2.81 -3.69 -6.70
C ARG A 62 -4.09 -3.01 -6.25
N ILE A 63 -4.92 -3.69 -5.46
CA ILE A 63 -6.15 -3.12 -4.90
C ILE A 63 -5.83 -1.93 -4.02
N PHE A 64 -4.84 -2.05 -3.13
CA PHE A 64 -4.37 -0.92 -2.32
C PHE A 64 -3.94 0.26 -3.18
N LEU A 65 -3.10 0.03 -4.19
CA LEU A 65 -2.62 1.09 -5.08
C LEU A 65 -3.79 1.79 -5.80
N GLN A 66 -4.75 1.02 -6.30
CA GLN A 66 -5.94 1.58 -6.95
C GLN A 66 -6.78 2.44 -6.00
N LYS A 67 -6.94 2.04 -4.73
CA LYS A 67 -7.63 2.86 -3.72
C LYS A 67 -6.83 4.12 -3.38
N PHE A 68 -5.51 3.98 -3.30
CA PHE A 68 -4.61 5.08 -2.98
C PHE A 68 -4.58 6.15 -4.08
N GLU A 69 -4.58 5.76 -5.35
CA GLU A 69 -4.60 6.68 -6.50
C GLU A 69 -5.95 7.40 -6.70
N ALA A 70 -7.02 6.91 -6.08
CA ALA A 70 -8.35 7.50 -6.17
C ALA A 70 -8.62 8.61 -5.14
N LEU A 71 -7.70 8.82 -4.18
CA LEU A 71 -7.77 9.84 -3.13
C LEU A 71 -6.97 11.09 -3.51
#